data_AF-A0A538IZH9-F1
#
_entry.id   AF-A0A538IZH9-F1
#
_cell.length_a   1.000
_cell.length_b   1.000
_cell.length_c   1.000
_cell.angle_alpha   90.00
_cell.angle_beta   90.00
_cell.angle_gamma   90.00
#
_symmetry.space_group_name_H-M   'P 1'
#
loop_
_entity.id
_entity.type
_entity.pdbx_description
1 polymer ?
#
loop_
_entity_poly.entity_id
_entity_poly.type
_entity_poly.pdbx_seq_one_letter_code
_entity_poly.pdbx_strand_id
1 'polypeptide(L)'
;MEHSTSQLGLSEDAAIVLALADTAVPFAVSPEDEAERWVRVLRLHGIVGTALQSLGVGEAPLETAAQPASVRLLRRRPLGEDVVQMVTDEARNFALARSASAVATVDVLFALFVVYGKPFDRALYVRGTTREELIERLPAEVQAAVAAD
;
A
#
# COMPACT_ATOMS: atom_id res chain seq x y z
N MET A 1 -34.02 7.36 -10.31
CA MET A 1 -33.77 6.42 -9.19
C MET A 1 -32.27 6.53 -8.93
N GLU A 2 -31.87 7.45 -8.06
CA GLU A 2 -30.45 7.69 -7.76
C GLU A 2 -29.91 6.51 -6.94
N HIS A 3 -29.01 5.73 -7.54
CA HIS A 3 -28.14 4.86 -6.76
C HIS A 3 -27.20 5.79 -5.98
N SER A 4 -27.57 6.13 -4.74
CA SER A 4 -26.63 6.64 -3.76
C SER A 4 -25.66 5.51 -3.45
N THR A 5 -24.63 5.36 -4.29
CA THR A 5 -23.43 4.62 -3.91
C THR A 5 -22.94 5.29 -2.65
N SER A 6 -23.12 4.62 -1.51
CA SER A 6 -22.55 5.09 -0.25
C SER A 6 -21.04 5.11 -0.48
N GLN A 7 -20.50 6.31 -0.76
CA GLN A 7 -19.09 6.48 -1.00
C GLN A 7 -18.40 6.21 0.33
N LEU A 8 -17.87 4.99 0.46
CA LEU A 8 -17.27 4.51 1.69
C LEU A 8 -16.15 5.46 2.07
N GLY A 9 -16.28 6.09 3.23
CA GLY A 9 -15.33 7.09 3.70
C GLY A 9 -13.95 6.48 3.95
N LEU A 10 -12.93 7.33 4.01
CA LEU A 10 -11.60 6.92 4.47
C LEU A 10 -11.53 7.08 5.98
N SER A 11 -10.91 6.13 6.67
CA SER A 11 -10.39 6.39 8.02
C SER A 11 -9.30 7.47 7.97
N GLU A 12 -9.05 8.13 9.09
CA GLU A 12 -8.04 9.19 9.19
C GLU A 12 -6.65 8.70 8.75
N ASP A 13 -6.19 7.57 9.29
CA ASP A 13 -4.91 6.96 8.92
C ASP A 13 -4.83 6.62 7.43
N ALA A 14 -5.90 6.04 6.85
CA ALA A 14 -5.92 5.71 5.43
C ALA A 14 -5.90 6.96 4.56
N ALA A 15 -6.60 8.03 4.95
CA ALA A 15 -6.57 9.30 4.26
C ALA A 15 -5.16 9.92 4.27
N ILE A 16 -4.46 9.86 5.40
CA ILE A 16 -3.07 10.33 5.49
C ILE A 16 -2.15 9.50 4.60
N VAL A 17 -2.26 8.17 4.64
CA VAL A 17 -1.46 7.27 3.80
C VAL A 17 -1.65 7.58 2.31
N LEU A 18 -2.89 7.69 1.85
CA LEU A 18 -3.17 7.95 0.45
C LEU A 18 -2.72 9.35 0.02
N ALA A 19 -2.91 10.37 0.86
CA ALA A 19 -2.44 11.72 0.58
C ALA A 19 -0.91 11.82 0.50
N LEU A 20 -0.19 11.15 1.40
CA LEU A 20 1.28 11.10 1.35
C LEU A 20 1.76 10.33 0.12
N ALA A 21 1.12 9.21 -0.21
CA ALA A 21 1.45 8.43 -1.40
C ALA A 21 1.26 9.25 -2.69
N ASP A 22 0.20 10.06 -2.79
CA ASP A 22 -0.06 10.96 -3.92
C ASP A 22 1.08 11.95 -4.18
N THR A 23 1.80 12.33 -3.11
CA THR A 23 2.97 13.22 -3.23
C THR A 23 4.30 12.50 -3.45
N ALA A 24 4.38 11.21 -3.13
CA ALA A 24 5.63 10.46 -3.10
C ALA A 24 5.79 9.49 -4.28
N VAL A 25 4.74 8.73 -4.58
CA VAL A 25 4.74 7.61 -5.54
C VAL A 25 4.88 8.08 -7.00
N PRO A 26 4.23 9.18 -7.47
CA PRO A 26 4.34 9.60 -8.87
C PRO A 26 5.75 9.96 -9.35
N PHE A 27 6.67 10.23 -8.42
CA PHE A 27 8.07 10.55 -8.72
C PHE A 27 9.00 9.33 -8.72
N ALA A 28 8.48 8.14 -8.49
CA ALA A 28 9.26 6.92 -8.54
C ALA A 28 9.76 6.62 -9.95
N VAL A 29 10.92 5.99 -10.05
CA VAL A 29 11.56 5.69 -11.34
C VAL A 29 11.30 4.26 -11.83
N SER A 30 10.62 3.44 -11.02
CA SER A 30 10.29 2.04 -11.31
C SER A 30 9.22 1.52 -10.33
N PRO A 31 8.48 0.45 -10.67
CA PRO A 31 7.52 -0.18 -9.75
C PRO A 31 8.11 -0.62 -8.41
N GLU A 32 9.39 -1.01 -8.37
CA GLU A 32 10.08 -1.35 -7.13
C GLU A 32 10.29 -0.12 -6.22
N ASP A 33 10.64 1.03 -6.81
CA ASP A 33 10.77 2.32 -6.09
C ASP A 33 9.40 2.83 -5.61
N GLU A 34 8.34 2.62 -6.41
CA GLU A 34 6.96 2.88 -5.95
C GLU A 34 6.63 2.04 -4.71
N ALA A 35 6.89 0.73 -4.76
CA ALA A 35 6.63 -0.18 -3.65
C ALA A 35 7.40 0.19 -2.38
N GLU A 36 8.67 0.57 -2.50
CA GLU A 36 9.47 1.04 -1.36
C GLU A 36 8.89 2.31 -0.73
N ARG A 37 8.38 3.25 -1.54
CA ARG A 37 7.70 4.46 -1.06
C ARG A 37 6.39 4.13 -0.37
N TRP A 38 5.61 3.18 -0.90
CA TRP A 38 4.39 2.69 -0.24
C TRP A 38 4.68 2.08 1.13
N VAL A 39 5.69 1.22 1.25
CA VAL A 39 6.07 0.63 2.54
C VAL A 39 6.44 1.72 3.55
N ARG A 40 7.17 2.76 3.10
CA ARG A 40 7.52 3.90 3.97
C ARG A 40 6.29 4.66 4.46
N VAL A 41 5.35 4.97 3.58
CA VAL A 41 4.13 5.71 3.95
C VAL A 41 3.24 4.88 4.88
N LEU A 42 3.06 3.58 4.58
CA LEU A 42 2.27 2.68 5.43
C LEU A 42 2.84 2.49 6.83
N ARG A 43 4.17 2.46 6.97
CA ARG A 43 4.85 2.24 8.25
C ARG A 43 4.43 3.25 9.32
N LEU A 44 4.05 4.47 8.93
CA LEU A 44 3.82 5.57 9.87
C LEU A 44 2.41 5.63 10.44
N HIS A 45 1.42 4.98 9.82
CA HIS A 45 0.02 5.25 10.10
C HIS A 45 -0.83 3.98 10.31
N GLY A 46 -1.73 4.08 11.30
CA GLY A 46 -2.67 3.03 11.65
C GLY A 46 -2.08 1.68 12.04
N ILE A 47 -2.92 0.66 11.94
CA ILE A 47 -2.61 -0.68 12.45
C ILE A 47 -1.49 -1.37 11.64
N VAL A 48 -1.47 -1.16 10.32
CA VAL A 48 -0.40 -1.68 9.45
C VAL A 48 0.93 -1.06 9.82
N GLY A 49 0.97 0.25 10.08
CA GLY A 49 2.18 0.92 10.54
C GLY A 49 2.70 0.33 11.86
N THR A 50 1.81 0.11 12.83
CA THR A 50 2.15 -0.52 14.11
C THR A 50 2.72 -1.94 13.90
N ALA A 51 2.09 -2.73 13.02
CA ALA A 51 2.56 -4.08 12.71
C ALA A 51 3.97 -4.07 12.08
N LEU A 52 4.19 -3.24 11.05
CA LEU A 52 5.50 -3.06 10.41
C LEU A 52 6.59 -2.66 11.42
N GLN A 53 6.29 -1.70 12.30
CA GLN A 53 7.23 -1.25 13.33
C GLN A 53 7.58 -2.36 14.32
N SER A 54 6.59 -3.17 14.72
CA SER A 54 6.80 -4.31 15.60
C SER A 54 7.61 -5.45 14.97
N LEU A 55 7.71 -5.48 13.63
CA LEU A 55 8.55 -6.42 12.87
C LEU A 55 9.97 -5.87 12.64
N GLY A 56 10.29 -4.69 13.19
CA GLY A 56 11.61 -4.08 13.05
C GLY A 56 11.82 -3.37 11.72
N VAL A 57 10.75 -3.13 10.94
CA VAL A 57 10.83 -2.33 9.70
C VAL A 57 11.20 -0.90 10.08
N GLY A 58 12.45 -0.53 9.82
CA GLY A 58 13.01 0.78 10.14
C GLY A 58 12.66 1.89 9.12
N GLU A 59 12.87 3.14 9.52
CA GLU A 59 12.93 4.29 8.62
C GLU A 59 14.23 4.23 7.81
N ALA A 60 14.25 3.46 6.72
CA ALA A 60 15.39 3.49 5.80
C ALA A 60 15.39 4.79 4.98
N PRO A 61 16.56 5.43 4.76
CA PRO A 61 16.71 6.51 3.79
C PRO A 61 16.20 6.09 2.40
N LEU A 62 15.77 7.06 1.58
CA LEU A 62 15.48 6.79 0.18
C LEU A 62 16.78 6.41 -0.54
N GLU A 63 17.05 5.13 -0.70
CA GLU A 63 18.08 4.67 -1.63
C GLU A 63 17.52 4.65 -3.04
N THR A 64 17.13 5.82 -3.55
CA THR A 64 16.97 5.97 -5.00
C THR A 64 18.38 5.98 -5.58
N ALA A 65 18.93 4.79 -5.84
CA ALA A 65 20.15 4.67 -6.63
C ALA A 65 19.94 5.51 -7.89
N ALA A 66 20.83 6.47 -8.14
CA ALA A 66 20.75 7.34 -9.31
C ALA A 66 20.94 6.49 -10.58
N GLN A 67 19.85 5.91 -11.09
CA GLN A 67 19.89 5.11 -12.30
C GLN A 67 20.06 6.04 -13.51
N PRO A 68 20.87 5.65 -14.52
CA PRO A 68 21.04 6.42 -15.74
C PRO A 68 19.69 6.71 -16.39
N ALA A 69 19.52 7.91 -16.97
CA ALA A 69 18.26 8.35 -17.58
C ALA A 69 17.72 7.37 -18.65
N SER A 70 18.60 6.62 -19.33
CA SER A 70 18.24 5.58 -20.30
C SER A 70 17.50 4.38 -19.68
N VAL A 71 17.84 3.99 -18.45
CA VAL A 71 17.16 2.90 -17.72
C VAL A 71 15.79 3.35 -17.22
N ARG A 72 15.67 4.63 -16.81
CA ARG A 72 14.40 5.23 -16.34
C ARG A 72 13.33 5.26 -17.44
N LEU A 73 13.72 5.47 -18.70
CA LEU A 73 12.78 5.50 -19.83
C LEU A 73 12.25 4.11 -20.21
N LEU A 74 13.03 3.05 -19.97
CA LEU A 74 12.68 1.67 -20.35
C LEU A 74 11.80 0.95 -19.32
N ARG A 75 11.83 1.37 -18.04
CA ARG A 75 11.03 0.78 -16.95
C ARG A 75 9.83 1.61 -16.52
N ARG A 76 9.59 2.73 -17.19
CA ARG A 76 8.44 3.59 -16.87
C ARG A 76 7.16 2.86 -17.23
N ARG A 77 6.25 2.75 -16.26
CA ARG A 77 4.85 2.40 -16.49
C ARG A 77 4.27 3.36 -17.55
N PRO A 78 3.31 2.93 -18.39
CA PRO A 78 2.71 3.82 -19.38
C PRO A 78 2.27 5.15 -18.76
N LEU A 79 2.60 6.28 -19.40
CA LEU A 79 2.11 7.58 -18.96
C LEU A 79 0.58 7.56 -18.93
N GLY A 80 -0.02 7.84 -17.77
CA GLY A 80 -1.47 7.98 -17.59
C GLY A 80 -2.11 7.01 -16.59
N GLU A 81 -1.37 6.04 -16.06
CA GLU A 81 -1.89 5.16 -15.01
C GLU A 81 -1.67 5.79 -13.63
N ASP A 82 -2.75 6.27 -13.02
CA ASP A 82 -2.74 6.79 -11.66
C ASP A 82 -2.75 5.60 -10.67
N VAL A 83 -1.54 5.18 -10.30
CA VAL A 83 -1.34 4.02 -9.41
C VAL A 83 -1.90 4.25 -8.00
N VAL A 84 -1.95 5.51 -7.54
CA VAL A 84 -2.52 5.86 -6.23
C VAL A 84 -4.04 5.72 -6.30
N GLN A 85 -4.67 6.18 -7.38
CA GLN A 85 -6.08 5.96 -7.61
C GLN A 85 -6.42 4.47 -7.76
N MET A 86 -5.60 3.69 -8.48
CA MET A 86 -5.79 2.23 -8.60
C MET A 86 -5.76 1.53 -7.23
N VAL A 87 -4.76 1.82 -6.39
CA VAL A 87 -4.69 1.30 -5.02
C VAL A 87 -5.89 1.75 -4.19
N THR A 88 -6.33 2.99 -4.37
CA THR A 88 -7.48 3.55 -3.65
C THR A 88 -8.78 2.81 -4.01
N ASP A 89 -9.02 2.54 -5.28
CA ASP A 89 -10.20 1.82 -5.74
C ASP A 89 -10.19 0.36 -5.27
N GLU A 90 -9.03 -0.29 -5.33
CA GLU A 90 -8.89 -1.65 -4.84
C GLU A 90 -9.04 -1.74 -3.31
N ALA A 91 -8.54 -0.76 -2.55
CA ALA A 91 -8.74 -0.68 -1.11
C ALA A 91 -10.23 -0.52 -0.75
N ARG A 92 -11.00 0.20 -1.58
CA ARG A 92 -12.46 0.28 -1.40
C ARG A 92 -13.11 -1.09 -1.61
N ASN A 93 -12.66 -1.87 -2.59
CA ASN A 93 -13.18 -3.22 -2.83
C ASN A 93 -12.95 -4.11 -1.60
N PHE A 94 -11.76 -4.09 -1.00
CA PHE A 94 -11.47 -4.82 0.24
C PHE A 94 -12.32 -4.36 1.43
N ALA A 95 -12.48 -3.05 1.61
CA ALA A 95 -13.32 -2.50 2.67
C ALA A 95 -14.79 -2.92 2.52
N LEU A 96 -15.31 -2.92 1.29
CA LEU A 96 -16.66 -3.39 0.98
C LEU A 96 -16.81 -4.90 1.23
N ALA A 97 -15.84 -5.71 0.80
CA ALA A 97 -15.86 -7.15 0.97
C ALA A 97 -15.94 -7.57 2.45
N ARG A 98 -15.22 -6.86 3.33
CA ARG A 98 -15.30 -7.07 4.80
C ARG A 98 -16.47 -6.36 5.48
N SER A 99 -17.40 -5.78 4.72
CA SER A 99 -18.56 -5.01 5.22
C SER A 99 -18.18 -3.87 6.18
N ALA A 100 -17.08 -3.17 5.88
CA ALA A 100 -16.59 -2.07 6.69
C ALA A 100 -17.45 -0.82 6.56
N SER A 101 -17.42 0.06 7.57
CA SER A 101 -17.98 1.40 7.49
C SER A 101 -17.02 2.44 6.86
N ALA A 102 -15.72 2.13 6.81
CA ALA A 102 -14.67 2.99 6.25
C ALA A 102 -13.47 2.17 5.76
N VAL A 103 -12.73 2.72 4.79
CA VAL A 103 -11.46 2.19 4.28
C VAL A 103 -10.37 2.43 5.33
N ALA A 104 -9.70 1.37 5.75
CA ALA A 104 -8.63 1.37 6.74
C ALA A 104 -7.28 1.07 6.09
N THR A 105 -6.17 1.29 6.81
CA THR A 105 -4.82 1.05 6.28
C THR A 105 -4.58 -0.41 5.91
N VAL A 106 -5.31 -1.34 6.53
CA VAL A 106 -5.33 -2.75 6.14
C VAL A 106 -5.85 -2.97 4.72
N ASP A 107 -6.89 -2.25 4.31
CA ASP A 107 -7.45 -2.38 2.97
C ASP A 107 -6.46 -1.86 1.92
N VAL A 108 -5.73 -0.79 2.26
CA VAL A 108 -4.63 -0.27 1.46
C VAL A 108 -3.48 -1.28 1.35
N LEU A 109 -3.14 -1.97 2.44
CA LEU A 109 -2.12 -3.02 2.41
C LEU A 109 -2.51 -4.17 1.45
N PHE A 110 -3.76 -4.66 1.54
CA PHE A 110 -4.22 -5.73 0.65
C PHE A 110 -4.30 -5.27 -0.81
N ALA A 111 -4.76 -4.04 -1.05
CA ALA A 111 -4.72 -3.43 -2.38
C ALA A 111 -3.30 -3.39 -2.96
N LEU A 112 -2.29 -3.08 -2.14
CA LEU A 112 -0.89 -3.08 -2.58
C LEU A 112 -0.39 -4.47 -2.93
N PHE A 113 -0.80 -5.51 -2.19
CA PHE A 113 -0.49 -6.90 -2.55
C PHE A 113 -1.07 -7.28 -3.92
N VAL A 114 -2.27 -6.81 -4.25
CA VAL A 114 -2.92 -7.05 -5.55
C VAL A 114 -2.25 -6.24 -6.67
N VAL A 115 -2.04 -4.94 -6.47
CA VAL A 115 -1.53 -4.02 -7.50
C VAL A 115 -0.06 -4.27 -7.82
N TYR A 116 0.77 -4.54 -6.80
CA TYR A 116 2.21 -4.68 -6.97
C TYR A 116 2.68 -6.12 -6.95
N GLY A 117 2.09 -7.00 -6.13
CA GLY A 117 2.57 -8.39 -5.97
C GLY A 117 4.06 -8.44 -5.58
N LYS A 118 4.88 -9.06 -6.44
CA LYS A 118 6.31 -9.33 -6.18
C LYS A 118 7.14 -8.08 -5.85
N PRO A 119 7.02 -6.94 -6.56
CA PRO A 119 7.65 -5.69 -6.16
C PRO A 119 7.43 -5.29 -4.69
N PHE A 120 6.20 -5.46 -4.19
CA PHE A 120 5.88 -5.13 -2.79
C PHE A 120 6.45 -6.17 -1.82
N ASP A 121 6.37 -7.46 -2.16
CA ASP A 121 7.01 -8.52 -1.37
C ASP A 121 8.51 -8.30 -1.24
N ARG A 122 9.16 -7.87 -2.32
CA ARG A 122 10.59 -7.51 -2.32
C ARG A 122 10.86 -6.30 -1.42
N ALA A 123 10.03 -5.27 -1.47
CA ALA A 123 10.18 -4.08 -0.65
C ALA A 123 10.05 -4.41 0.86
N LEU A 124 9.15 -5.33 1.21
CA LEU A 124 9.06 -5.87 2.58
C LEU A 124 10.32 -6.67 2.95
N TYR A 125 10.74 -7.58 2.07
CA TYR A 125 11.89 -8.47 2.32
C TYR A 125 13.20 -7.70 2.54
N VAL A 126 13.47 -6.67 1.72
CA VAL A 126 14.66 -5.81 1.87
C VAL A 126 14.65 -5.07 3.23
N ARG A 127 13.47 -4.87 3.82
CA ARG A 127 13.30 -4.25 5.13
C ARG A 127 13.15 -5.25 6.28
N GLY A 128 13.40 -6.53 6.02
CA GLY A 128 13.53 -7.57 7.05
C GLY A 128 12.23 -8.24 7.48
N THR A 129 11.18 -8.18 6.66
CA THR A 129 9.91 -8.88 6.93
C THR A 129 9.34 -9.50 5.66
N THR A 130 8.49 -10.51 5.78
CA THR A 130 7.70 -11.04 4.66
C THR A 130 6.24 -10.58 4.72
N ARG A 131 5.51 -10.87 3.63
CA ARG A 131 4.05 -10.71 3.56
C ARG A 131 3.36 -11.50 4.66
N GLU A 132 3.76 -12.75 4.84
CA GLU A 132 3.17 -13.69 5.80
C GLU A 132 3.38 -13.21 7.23
N GLU A 133 4.61 -12.83 7.59
CA GLU A 133 4.93 -12.28 8.92
C GLU A 133 4.16 -10.99 9.22
N LEU A 134 3.96 -10.14 8.20
CA LEU A 134 3.16 -8.92 8.34
C LEU A 134 1.68 -9.23 8.59
N ILE A 135 1.10 -10.16 7.83
CA ILE A 135 -0.30 -10.57 7.99
C ILE A 135 -0.53 -11.21 9.36
N GLU A 136 0.37 -12.10 9.80
CA GLU A 136 0.33 -12.73 11.12
C GLU A 136 0.38 -11.73 12.28
N ARG A 137 0.93 -10.53 12.03
CA ARG A 137 1.04 -9.47 13.02
C ARG A 137 -0.18 -8.53 13.09
N LEU A 138 -1.05 -8.55 12.08
CA LEU A 138 -2.29 -7.76 12.11
C LEU A 138 -3.25 -8.32 13.18
N PRO A 139 -4.17 -7.54 13.77
CA PRO A 139 -5.14 -8.04 14.74
C PRO A 139 -5.95 -9.23 14.22
N ALA A 140 -6.37 -10.14 15.10
CA ALA A 140 -7.12 -11.33 14.71
C ALA A 140 -8.44 -11.01 13.95
N GLU A 141 -9.09 -9.90 14.28
CA GLU A 141 -10.28 -9.38 13.59
C GLU A 141 -10.00 -9.05 12.12
N VAL A 142 -8.76 -8.65 11.82
CA VAL A 142 -8.28 -8.41 10.47
C VAL A 142 -7.94 -9.73 9.78
N GLN A 143 -7.23 -10.64 10.45
CA GLN A 143 -6.83 -11.94 9.88
C GLN A 143 -8.03 -12.80 9.47
N ALA A 144 -9.11 -12.79 10.26
CA ALA A 144 -10.31 -13.59 10.00
C ALA A 144 -11.07 -13.14 8.74
N ALA A 145 -10.98 -11.86 8.36
CA ALA A 145 -11.58 -11.34 7.12
C ALA A 145 -10.81 -11.79 5.85
N VAL A 146 -9.53 -12.14 5.99
CA VAL A 146 -8.66 -12.57 4.87
C VAL A 146 -8.77 -14.07 4.60
N ALA A 147 -9.04 -14.88 5.62
CA ALA A 147 -9.13 -16.34 5.50
C ALA A 147 -10.47 -16.83 4.91
N ALA A 148 -11.39 -15.91 4.60
CA ALA A 148 -12.73 -16.21 4.10
C ALA A 148 -12.88 -16.05 2.57
N ASP A 149 -11.80 -15.73 1.86
CA ASP A 149 -11.68 -15.64 0.39
C ASP A 149 -10.76 -16.76 -0.14
#